data_AF-A0A8T8M484-F1
#
_entry.id   AF-A0A8T8M484-F1
#
_cell.length_a   1.000
_cell.length_b   1.000
_cell.length_c   1.000
_cell.angle_alpha   90.00
_cell.angle_beta   90.00
_cell.angle_gamma   90.00
#
_symmetry.space_group_name_H-M   'P 1'
#
loop_
_entity.id
_entity.type
_entity.pdbx_description
1 polymer ?
#
loop_
_entity_poly.entity_id
_entity_poly.type
_entity_poly.pdbx_seq_one_letter_code
_entity_poly.pdbx_strand_id
1 'polypeptide(L)'
;MKEVEVRSLGDFATLCLGCAVKGFELPADIVVRVKGQKSEKAQYLDAQKIQAFRQNLAAQVAEQTRGKPLGALPLHQLQEINSRLRAGDLSDWTNV
;
A
#
# COMPACT_ATOMS: atom_id res chain seq x y z
N MET A 1 -18.08 4.17 9.57
CA MET A 1 -16.77 3.49 9.57
C MET A 1 -16.67 2.68 8.29
N LYS A 2 -15.63 2.89 7.49
CA LYS A 2 -15.42 2.17 6.22
C LYS A 2 -14.27 1.17 6.42
N GLU A 3 -14.54 -0.11 6.23
CA GLU A 3 -13.54 -1.17 6.29
C GLU A 3 -13.11 -1.58 4.88
N VAL A 4 -11.81 -1.83 4.71
CA VAL A 4 -11.23 -2.41 3.49
C VAL A 4 -10.55 -3.72 3.87
N GLU A 5 -11.03 -4.83 3.32
CA GLU A 5 -10.37 -6.13 3.47
C GLU A 5 -9.38 -6.37 2.32
N VAL A 6 -8.16 -6.76 2.65
CA VAL A 6 -7.09 -7.12 1.71
C VAL A 6 -6.51 -8.49 2.06
N ARG A 7 -5.95 -9.21 1.09
CA ARG A 7 -5.35 -10.53 1.35
C ARG A 7 -3.91 -10.45 1.87
N SER A 8 -3.23 -9.33 1.64
CA SER A 8 -1.86 -9.08 2.06
C SER A 8 -1.57 -7.58 2.10
N LEU A 9 -0.47 -7.20 2.75
CA LEU A 9 0.07 -5.83 2.67
C LEU A 9 0.46 -5.44 1.23
N GLY A 10 0.85 -6.41 0.40
CA GLY A 10 1.10 -6.18 -1.03
C GLY A 10 -0.16 -5.78 -1.79
N ASP A 11 -1.32 -6.37 -1.47
CA ASP A 11 -2.60 -5.95 -2.05
C ASP A 11 -2.98 -4.54 -1.58
N PHE A 12 -2.68 -4.21 -0.33
CA PHE A 12 -2.89 -2.85 0.19
C PHE A 12 -1.98 -1.82 -0.49
N ALA A 13 -0.71 -2.14 -0.74
CA ALA A 13 0.20 -1.30 -1.52
C ALA A 13 -0.35 -1.06 -2.93
N THR A 14 -0.79 -2.12 -3.62
CA THR A 14 -1.41 -2.01 -4.95
C THR A 14 -2.64 -1.11 -4.94
N LEU A 15 -3.51 -1.23 -3.93
CA LEU A 15 -4.68 -0.36 -3.78
C LEU A 15 -4.27 1.11 -3.62
N CYS A 16 -3.31 1.39 -2.72
CA CYS A 16 -2.81 2.74 -2.49
C CYS A 16 -2.21 3.35 -3.77
N LEU A 17 -1.41 2.58 -4.52
CA LEU A 17 -0.85 3.00 -5.80
C LEU A 17 -1.95 3.29 -6.83
N GLY A 18 -2.95 2.42 -6.93
CA GLY A 18 -4.08 2.60 -7.84
C GLY A 18 -4.85 3.89 -7.55
N CYS A 19 -5.08 4.19 -6.28
CA CYS A 19 -5.67 5.47 -5.85
C CYS A 19 -4.78 6.65 -6.27
N ALA A 20 -3.47 6.59 -5.98
CA ALA A 20 -2.54 7.67 -6.30
C ALA A 20 -2.43 7.94 -7.82
N VAL A 21 -2.41 6.90 -8.66
CA VAL A 21 -2.43 7.03 -10.13
C VAL A 21 -3.69 7.77 -10.61
N LYS A 22 -4.83 7.59 -9.92
CA LYS A 22 -6.09 8.24 -10.23
C LYS A 22 -6.26 9.62 -9.57
N GLY A 23 -5.25 10.10 -8.84
CA GLY A 23 -5.33 11.37 -8.11
C GLY A 23 -6.28 11.33 -6.92
N PHE A 24 -6.52 10.13 -6.36
CA PHE A 24 -7.37 9.93 -5.18
C PHE A 24 -6.54 9.41 -4.02
N GLU A 25 -6.91 9.78 -2.79
CA GLU A 25 -6.34 9.22 -1.57
C GLU A 25 -7.40 8.44 -0.81
N LEU A 26 -7.01 7.28 -0.27
CA LEU A 26 -7.89 6.54 0.63
C LEU A 26 -8.19 7.40 1.87
N PRO A 27 -9.45 7.44 2.35
CA PRO A 27 -9.81 8.22 3.53
C PRO A 27 -8.93 7.90 4.74
N ALA A 28 -8.74 8.86 5.63
CA ALA A 28 -7.90 8.68 6.83
C ALA A 28 -8.59 7.82 7.91
N ASP A 29 -9.93 7.73 7.87
CA ASP A 29 -10.77 7.01 8.83
C ASP A 29 -11.05 5.55 8.42
N ILE A 30 -10.35 5.03 7.41
CA ILE A 30 -10.51 3.62 7.02
C ILE A 30 -9.84 2.69 8.03
N VAL A 31 -10.44 1.52 8.21
CA VAL A 31 -9.78 0.39 8.85
C VAL A 31 -9.37 -0.60 7.77
N VAL A 32 -8.12 -1.04 7.82
CA VAL A 32 -7.59 -2.03 6.89
C VAL A 32 -7.47 -3.36 7.62
N ARG A 33 -8.20 -4.35 7.13
CA ARG A 33 -8.14 -5.72 7.64
C ARG A 33 -7.35 -6.57 6.65
N VAL A 34 -6.21 -7.08 7.10
CA VAL A 34 -5.40 -8.04 6.36
C VAL A 34 -5.86 -9.45 6.74
N LYS A 35 -6.30 -10.21 5.74
CA LYS A 35 -6.79 -11.58 5.93
C LYS A 35 -5.68 -12.47 6.49
N GLY A 36 -5.93 -13.17 7.59
CA GLY A 36 -5.01 -14.16 8.15
C GLY A 36 -4.87 -15.37 7.23
N GLN A 37 -3.68 -15.96 7.16
CA GLN A 37 -3.42 -17.18 6.40
C GLN A 37 -3.51 -18.41 7.31
N LYS A 38 -3.98 -19.54 6.78
CA LYS A 38 -3.89 -20.89 7.40
C LYS A 38 -4.12 -20.91 8.93
N SER A 39 -5.30 -20.41 9.35
CA SER A 39 -5.76 -20.39 10.76
C SER A 39 -5.25 -19.23 11.63
N GLU A 40 -4.43 -18.32 11.09
CA GLU A 40 -4.08 -17.08 11.79
C GLU A 40 -5.25 -16.09 11.81
N LYS A 41 -5.34 -15.31 12.90
CA LYS A 41 -6.34 -14.24 13.01
C LYS A 41 -6.03 -13.15 11.99
N ALA A 42 -7.07 -12.52 11.47
CA ALA A 42 -6.90 -11.33 10.64
C ALA A 42 -6.17 -10.22 11.43
N GLN A 43 -5.24 -9.56 10.77
CA GLN A 43 -4.54 -8.42 11.33
C GLN A 43 -5.32 -7.16 10.98
N TYR A 44 -5.63 -6.35 11.99
CA TYR A 44 -6.21 -5.02 11.78
C TYR A 44 -5.10 -3.99 11.87
N LEU A 45 -5.02 -3.12 10.86
CA LEU A 45 -4.16 -1.95 10.89
C LEU A 45 -4.97 -0.77 11.41
N ASP A 46 -4.50 -0.19 12.51
CA ASP A 46 -5.01 1.08 13.02
C ASP A 46 -4.48 2.26 12.19
N ALA A 47 -4.96 3.47 12.51
CA ALA A 47 -4.58 4.68 11.80
C ALA A 47 -3.06 4.95 11.81
N GLN A 48 -2.36 4.64 12.91
CA GLN A 48 -0.93 4.87 13.02
C GLN A 48 -0.14 3.92 12.11
N LYS A 49 -0.52 2.64 12.09
CA LYS A 49 0.07 1.63 11.19
C LYS A 49 -0.20 1.94 9.73
N ILE A 50 -1.43 2.37 9.40
CA ILE A 50 -1.79 2.81 8.04
C ILE A 50 -0.95 4.01 7.63
N GLN A 51 -0.77 5.00 8.51
CA GLN A 51 0.01 6.19 8.23
C GLN A 51 1.48 5.84 7.98
N ALA A 52 2.10 5.06 8.86
CA ALA A 52 3.48 4.60 8.69
C ALA A 52 3.65 3.80 7.38
N PHE A 53 2.71 2.92 7.08
CA PHE A 53 2.72 2.16 5.83
C PHE A 53 2.69 3.09 4.59
N ARG A 54 1.79 4.08 4.58
CA ARG A 54 1.67 5.04 3.47
C ARG A 54 2.93 5.89 3.31
N GLN A 55 3.59 6.28 4.41
CA GLN A 55 4.84 7.03 4.36
C GLN A 55 5.98 6.21 3.75
N ASN A 56 6.15 4.96 4.21
CA ASN A 56 7.14 4.04 3.65
C ASN A 56 6.89 3.76 2.17
N LEU A 57 5.62 3.55 1.79
CA LEU A 57 5.22 3.37 0.40
C LEU A 57 5.57 4.59 -0.46
N ALA A 58 5.23 5.80 0.01
CA ALA A 58 5.52 7.04 -0.71
C ALA A 58 7.03 7.24 -0.91
N ALA A 59 7.85 6.96 0.12
CA ALA A 59 9.31 7.03 0.03
C ALA A 59 9.86 6.05 -1.02
N GLN A 60 9.45 4.78 -0.96
CA GLN A 60 9.90 3.77 -1.93
C GLN A 60 9.48 4.10 -3.37
N VAL A 61 8.27 4.61 -3.56
CA VAL A 61 7.80 5.03 -4.88
C VAL A 61 8.59 6.24 -5.38
N ALA A 62 8.85 7.24 -4.53
CA ALA A 62 9.61 8.43 -4.92
C ALA A 62 11.01 8.08 -5.43
N GLU A 63 11.70 7.15 -4.77
CA GLU A 63 13.00 6.62 -5.19
C GLU A 63 12.93 5.95 -6.57
N GLN A 64 11.94 5.09 -6.80
CA GLN A 64 11.78 4.37 -8.07
C GLN A 64 11.35 5.26 -9.23
N THR A 65 10.56 6.31 -8.95
CA THR A 65 10.01 7.23 -9.95
C THR A 65 10.92 8.43 -10.22
N ARG A 66 11.99 8.62 -9.43
CA ARG A 66 12.88 9.80 -9.47
C ARG A 66 12.10 11.12 -9.39
N GLY A 67 11.07 11.14 -8.54
CA GLY A 67 10.20 12.30 -8.33
C GLY A 67 9.17 12.57 -9.44
N LYS A 68 9.03 11.70 -10.45
CA LYS A 68 7.95 11.82 -11.43
C LYS A 68 6.61 11.39 -10.83
N PRO A 69 5.50 12.10 -11.13
CA PRO A 69 4.19 11.68 -10.66
C PRO A 69 3.79 10.33 -11.28
N LEU A 70 3.25 9.42 -10.46
CA LEU A 70 2.82 8.09 -10.90
C LEU A 70 1.87 8.14 -12.11
N GLY A 71 0.92 9.08 -12.14
CA GLY A 71 -0.03 9.23 -13.24
C GLY A 71 0.60 9.59 -14.61
N ALA A 72 1.86 10.02 -14.63
CA ALA A 72 2.60 10.32 -15.86
C ALA A 72 3.46 9.14 -16.36
N LEU A 73 3.54 8.04 -15.60
CA LEU A 73 4.33 6.88 -15.98
C LEU A 73 3.52 5.94 -16.88
N PRO A 74 4.15 5.32 -17.89
CA PRO A 74 3.50 4.31 -18.71
C PRO A 74 3.15 3.07 -17.88
N LEU A 75 2.09 2.37 -18.29
CA LEU A 75 1.54 1.22 -17.56
C LEU A 75 2.59 0.16 -17.21
N HIS A 76 3.53 -0.14 -18.11
CA HIS A 76 4.57 -1.14 -17.86
C HIS A 76 5.47 -0.76 -16.67
N GLN A 77 5.81 0.53 -16.50
CA GLN A 77 6.59 1.01 -15.36
C GLN A 77 5.77 0.93 -14.06
N LEU A 78 4.47 1.27 -14.12
CA LEU A 78 3.58 1.14 -12.96
C LEU A 78 3.45 -0.31 -12.50
N GLN A 79 3.36 -1.25 -13.46
CA GLN A 79 3.34 -2.69 -13.17
C GLN A 79 4.67 -3.18 -12.58
N GLU A 80 5.80 -2.69 -13.07
CA GLU A 80 7.13 -3.01 -12.54
C GLU A 80 7.31 -2.52 -11.10
N ILE A 81 6.95 -1.26 -10.82
CA ILE A 81 6.98 -0.69 -9.46
C ILE A 81 6.11 -1.53 -8.52
N ASN A 82 4.88 -1.84 -8.92
CA ASN A 82 3.97 -2.64 -8.12
C ASN A 82 4.52 -4.06 -7.87
N SER A 83 5.12 -4.68 -8.89
CA SER A 83 5.73 -6.01 -8.76
C SER A 83 6.89 -6.00 -7.76
N ARG A 84 7.79 -5.01 -7.85
CA ARG A 84 8.92 -4.85 -6.93
C ARG A 84 8.47 -4.65 -5.48
N LEU A 85 7.48 -3.79 -5.26
CA LEU A 85 6.91 -3.56 -3.93
C LEU A 85 6.32 -4.84 -3.33
N ARG A 86 5.61 -5.64 -4.13
CA ARG A 86 5.00 -6.91 -3.69
C ARG A 86 6.01 -8.02 -3.44
N ALA A 87 7.20 -7.93 -4.02
CA ALA A 87 8.29 -8.89 -3.80
C ALA A 87 9.06 -8.61 -2.50
N GLY A 88 8.97 -7.39 -1.96
CA GLY A 88 9.57 -7.01 -0.69
C GLY A 88 8.77 -7.50 0.51
N ASP A 89 9.43 -7.63 1.65
CA ASP A 89 8.73 -7.79 2.92
C ASP A 89 8.20 -6.43 3.38
N LEU A 90 6.87 -6.32 3.46
CA LEU A 90 6.17 -5.11 3.85
C LEU A 90 5.73 -5.13 5.32
N SER A 91 5.95 -6.23 6.04
CA SER A 91 5.52 -6.37 7.43
C SER A 91 6.14 -5.31 8.34
N ASP A 92 7.42 -5.02 8.12
CA ASP A 92 8.19 -4.00 8.85
C ASP A 92 7.62 -2.57 8.70
N TRP A 93 6.84 -2.30 7.65
CA TRP A 93 6.30 -0.95 7.41
C TRP A 93 5.12 -0.61 8.32
N THR A 94 4.66 -1.60 9.10
CA THR A 94 3.59 -1.47 10.08
C THR A 94 4.09 -1.60 11.52
N ASN A 95 5.41 -1.69 11.72
CA ASN A 95 6.06 -1.69 13.03
C ASN A 95 6.25 -0.24 13.49
N VAL A 96 5.35 0.21 14.35
CA VAL A 96 5.32 1.54 14.98
C VAL A 96 5.21 1.41 16.49
#